data_AF-A0A3N5APZ0-F1
#
_entry.id   AF-A0A3N5APZ0-F1
#
_cell.length_a   1.000
_cell.length_b   1.000
_cell.length_c   1.000
_cell.angle_alpha   90.00
_cell.angle_beta   90.00
_cell.angle_gamma   90.00
#
_symmetry.space_group_name_H-M   'P 1'
#
loop_
_entity.id
_entity.type
_entity.pdbx_description
1 polymer ?
#
loop_
_entity_poly.entity_id
_entity_poly.type
_entity_poly.pdbx_seq_one_letter_code
_entity_poly.pdbx_strand_id
1 'polypeptide(L)'
;MAFVYSRVPGGGKLEKFLATMPGVQDALDEARFEIAARAEELLLQHRLEGHAQIDVVDGDVDKYVVLDDERGKAAALSIEYGRAASVEVRTRKDGTTYLVTVGAMDGLFILARAANLPKKRKGKVHLD
;
A
#
# COMPACT_ATOMS: atom_id res chain seq x y z
N MET A 1 3.45 -2.38 -44.00
CA MET A 1 3.46 -2.58 -42.54
C MET A 1 4.93 -2.60 -42.12
N ALA A 2 5.44 -1.51 -41.55
CA ALA A 2 6.88 -1.39 -41.27
C ALA A 2 7.23 -2.13 -39.98
N PHE A 3 8.04 -3.20 -40.10
CA PHE A 3 8.61 -3.92 -38.98
C PHE A 3 9.74 -3.10 -38.37
N VAL A 4 9.45 -2.34 -37.33
CA VAL A 4 10.48 -1.76 -36.46
C VAL A 4 10.63 -2.66 -35.24
N TYR A 5 11.16 -3.87 -35.46
CA TYR A 5 11.67 -4.75 -34.40
C TYR A 5 13.20 -4.77 -34.36
N SER A 6 13.86 -3.79 -34.96
CA SER A 6 15.32 -3.77 -35.01
C SER A 6 15.90 -3.02 -33.81
N ARG A 7 16.23 -3.83 -32.79
CA ARG A 7 17.26 -3.63 -31.75
C ARG A 7 16.90 -2.72 -30.57
N VAL A 8 16.14 -3.29 -29.63
CA VAL A 8 16.37 -3.00 -28.21
C VAL A 8 17.78 -3.48 -27.85
N PRO A 9 18.66 -2.65 -27.27
CA PRO A 9 19.95 -3.11 -26.75
C PRO A 9 19.73 -4.26 -25.76
N GLY A 10 20.31 -5.43 -26.02
CA GLY A 10 20.17 -6.61 -25.15
C GLY A 10 19.00 -7.56 -25.44
N GLY A 11 18.21 -7.34 -26.50
CA GLY A 11 17.24 -8.33 -27.00
C GLY A 11 15.95 -8.50 -26.16
N GLY A 12 15.68 -7.59 -25.22
CA GLY A 12 14.48 -7.59 -24.40
C GLY A 12 13.22 -7.07 -25.11
N LYS A 13 12.06 -7.19 -24.43
CA LYS A 13 10.80 -6.56 -24.83
C LYS A 13 10.92 -5.03 -24.79
N LEU A 14 10.44 -4.34 -25.82
CA LEU A 14 10.52 -2.88 -25.94
C LEU A 14 9.90 -2.16 -24.74
N GLU A 15 8.78 -2.68 -24.23
CA GLU A 15 8.05 -2.12 -23.10
C GLU A 15 8.89 -2.12 -21.83
N LYS A 16 9.60 -3.22 -21.56
CA LYS A 16 10.49 -3.32 -20.39
C LYS A 16 11.67 -2.36 -20.55
N PHE A 17 12.23 -2.25 -21.75
CA PHE A 17 13.32 -1.30 -22.02
C PHE A 17 12.89 0.14 -21.75
N LEU A 18 11.73 0.56 -22.28
CA LEU A 18 11.16 1.88 -22.03
C LEU A 18 10.92 2.12 -20.53
N ALA A 19 10.35 1.13 -19.83
CA ALA A 19 10.07 1.24 -18.40
C ALA A 19 11.36 1.43 -17.57
N THR A 20 12.47 0.83 -17.98
CA THR A 20 13.78 0.95 -17.30
C THR A 20 14.57 2.21 -17.68
N MET A 21 14.08 3.05 -18.61
CA MET A 21 14.81 4.25 -18.99
C MET A 21 14.94 5.22 -17.81
N PRO A 22 16.10 5.89 -17.62
CA PRO A 22 16.33 6.79 -16.49
C PRO A 22 15.22 7.83 -16.31
N GLY A 23 14.84 8.55 -17.38
CA GLY A 23 13.78 9.57 -17.27
C GLY A 23 12.39 9.02 -16.93
N VAL A 24 12.12 7.73 -17.19
CA VAL A 24 10.87 7.09 -16.75
C VAL A 24 10.97 6.75 -15.27
N GLN A 25 12.09 6.18 -14.82
CA GLN A 25 12.31 5.85 -13.42
C GLN A 25 12.35 7.11 -12.54
N ASP A 26 12.98 8.19 -12.99
CA ASP A 26 13.01 9.49 -12.29
C ASP A 26 11.59 10.06 -12.10
N ALA A 27 10.76 10.01 -13.15
CA ALA A 27 9.36 10.45 -13.07
C ALA A 27 8.52 9.58 -12.12
N LEU A 28 8.78 8.27 -12.08
CA LEU A 28 8.13 7.38 -11.12
C LEU A 28 8.61 7.65 -9.68
N ASP A 29 9.87 7.99 -9.49
CA ASP A 29 10.42 8.35 -8.18
C ASP A 29 9.85 9.67 -7.66
N GLU A 30 9.69 10.68 -8.53
CA GLU A 30 9.02 11.94 -8.19
C GLU A 30 7.57 11.69 -7.76
N ALA A 31 6.81 10.93 -8.57
CA ALA A 31 5.44 10.59 -8.26
C ALA A 31 5.32 9.78 -6.96
N ARG A 32 6.19 8.80 -6.75
CA ARG A 32 6.24 8.00 -5.52
C ARG A 32 6.50 8.88 -4.30
N PHE A 33 7.46 9.79 -4.39
CA PHE A 33 7.81 10.70 -3.30
C PHE A 33 6.63 11.60 -2.91
N GLU A 34 5.96 12.19 -3.90
CA GLU A 34 4.77 13.03 -3.67
C GLU A 34 3.65 12.26 -2.98
N ILE A 35 3.37 11.03 -3.45
CA ILE A 35 2.34 10.17 -2.88
C ILE A 35 2.72 9.74 -1.45
N ALA A 36 3.97 9.34 -1.23
CA ALA A 36 4.45 8.92 0.09
C ALA A 36 4.33 10.07 1.11
N ALA A 37 4.79 11.27 0.76
CA ALA A 37 4.70 12.43 1.63
C ALA A 37 3.24 12.78 2.01
N ARG A 38 2.31 12.73 1.04
CA ARG A 38 0.87 12.91 1.30
C ARG A 38 0.30 11.80 2.19
N ALA A 39 0.70 10.55 1.93
CA ALA A 39 0.24 9.41 2.72
C ALA A 39 0.72 9.52 4.18
N GLU A 40 1.96 9.97 4.41
CA GLU A 40 2.49 10.22 5.75
C GLU A 40 1.71 11.32 6.47
N GLU A 41 1.43 12.43 5.79
CA GLU A 41 0.63 13.51 6.34
C GLU A 41 -0.77 13.03 6.75
N LEU A 42 -1.46 12.32 5.85
CA LEU A 42 -2.79 11.77 6.12
C LEU A 42 -2.75 10.75 7.27
N LEU A 43 -1.73 9.90 7.31
CA LEU A 43 -1.57 8.92 8.37
C LEU A 43 -1.36 9.61 9.72
N LEU A 44 -0.50 10.63 9.78
CA LEU A 44 -0.22 11.42 10.99
C LEU A 44 -1.48 12.09 11.54
N GLN A 45 -2.34 12.64 10.68
CA GLN A 45 -3.62 13.24 11.10
C GLN A 45 -4.55 12.26 11.82
N HIS A 46 -4.39 10.95 11.57
CA HIS A 46 -5.21 9.89 12.15
C HIS A 46 -4.44 8.95 13.10
N ARG A 47 -3.17 9.24 13.37
CA ARG A 47 -2.27 8.38 14.16
C ARG A 47 -2.45 8.64 15.65
N LEU A 48 -3.17 7.75 16.33
CA LEU A 48 -3.28 7.78 17.80
C LEU A 48 -2.11 7.06 18.50
N GLU A 49 -1.71 5.88 18.01
CA GLU A 49 -0.75 5.00 18.73
C GLU A 49 0.39 4.45 17.86
N GLY A 50 0.47 4.86 16.59
CA GLY A 50 1.62 4.58 15.72
C GLY A 50 1.87 3.16 15.26
N HIS A 51 0.80 2.38 15.14
CA HIS A 51 0.79 0.99 14.67
C HIS A 51 0.99 0.79 13.16
N ALA A 52 1.13 1.86 12.38
CA ALA A 52 1.39 1.80 10.94
C ALA A 52 2.33 2.93 10.53
N GLN A 53 3.03 2.73 9.41
CA GLN A 53 3.94 3.67 8.78
C GLN A 53 3.80 3.62 7.26
N ILE A 54 4.29 4.65 6.58
CA ILE A 54 4.44 4.63 5.12
C ILE A 54 5.86 4.15 4.82
N ASP A 55 5.97 3.25 3.86
CA ASP A 55 7.24 2.78 3.32
C ASP A 55 7.23 2.87 1.79
N VAL A 56 8.42 2.81 1.20
CA VAL A 56 8.63 2.87 -0.25
C VAL A 56 9.46 1.68 -0.70
N VAL A 57 8.99 0.99 -1.73
CA VAL A 57 9.66 -0.20 -2.27
C VAL A 57 9.88 -0.04 -3.75
N ASP A 58 11.05 -0.48 -4.21
CA ASP A 58 11.38 -0.58 -5.63
C ASP A 58 11.10 -2.00 -6.13
N GLY A 59 10.37 -2.10 -7.24
CA GLY A 59 10.33 -3.31 -8.06
C GLY A 59 11.33 -3.21 -9.22
N ASP A 60 11.28 -4.20 -10.12
CA ASP A 60 12.12 -4.23 -11.32
C ASP A 60 11.92 -3.01 -12.23
N VAL A 61 10.67 -2.53 -12.32
CA VAL A 61 10.26 -1.37 -13.14
C VAL A 61 9.25 -0.47 -12.43
N ASP A 62 8.64 -0.97 -11.36
CA ASP A 62 7.56 -0.32 -10.63
C ASP A 62 8.08 0.33 -9.34
N LYS A 63 7.38 1.36 -8.89
CA LYS A 63 7.65 2.07 -7.65
C LYS A 63 6.42 1.97 -6.75
N TYR A 64 6.58 1.49 -5.53
CA TYR A 64 5.49 1.23 -4.61
C TYR A 64 5.51 2.18 -3.42
N VAL A 65 4.32 2.59 -2.98
CA VAL A 65 4.08 3.22 -1.67
C VAL A 65 3.24 2.23 -0.86
N VAL A 66 3.73 1.85 0.32
CA VAL A 66 3.17 0.79 1.14
C VAL A 66 2.71 1.39 2.46
N LEU A 67 1.50 1.03 2.88
CA LEU A 67 1.05 1.24 4.26
C LEU A 67 1.39 -0.02 5.03
N ASP A 68 2.47 0.05 5.80
CA ASP A 68 3.06 -1.07 6.53
C ASP A 68 2.63 -1.04 8.00
N ASP A 69 2.28 -2.22 8.52
CA ASP A 69 1.91 -2.47 9.91
C ASP A 69 2.68 -3.66 10.54
N GLU A 70 3.79 -4.11 9.94
CA GLU A 70 4.58 -5.26 10.42
C GLU A 70 5.09 -5.05 11.86
N ARG A 71 5.17 -3.80 12.32
CA ARG A 71 5.49 -3.44 13.72
C ARG A 71 4.29 -3.54 14.68
N GLY A 72 3.09 -3.94 14.22
CA GLY A 72 1.81 -3.85 14.93
C GLY A 72 0.76 -4.92 14.59
N LYS A 73 -0.50 -4.69 14.97
CA LYS A 73 -1.61 -5.67 15.01
C LYS A 73 -2.28 -5.97 13.65
N ALA A 74 -1.54 -5.99 12.54
CA ALA A 74 -2.14 -6.10 11.20
C ALA A 74 -3.23 -5.01 10.94
N ALA A 75 -2.95 -3.76 11.39
CA ALA A 75 -3.88 -2.64 11.37
C ALA A 75 -3.99 -1.91 10.01
N ALA A 76 -2.99 -1.96 9.13
CA ALA A 76 -2.93 -1.23 7.85
C ALA A 76 -4.16 -1.51 6.98
N LEU A 77 -4.57 -2.78 6.90
CA LEU A 77 -5.74 -3.15 6.09
C LEU A 77 -7.04 -2.58 6.66
N SER A 78 -7.15 -2.54 7.99
CA SER A 78 -8.28 -1.92 8.69
C SER A 78 -8.25 -0.38 8.59
N ILE A 79 -7.06 0.22 8.55
CA ILE A 79 -6.87 1.66 8.36
C ILE A 79 -7.28 2.05 6.93
N GLU A 80 -6.86 1.28 5.93
CA GLU A 80 -7.11 1.61 4.53
C GLU A 80 -8.59 1.39 4.15
N TYR A 81 -9.14 0.20 4.44
CA TYR A 81 -10.46 -0.20 3.96
C TYR A 81 -11.55 -0.24 5.02
N GLY A 82 -11.19 -0.05 6.29
CA GLY A 82 -12.11 -0.18 7.41
C GLY A 82 -12.26 -1.63 7.87
N ARG A 83 -13.08 -1.82 8.91
CA ARG A 83 -13.42 -3.14 9.46
C ARG A 83 -14.85 -3.14 10.02
N ALA A 84 -15.49 -4.30 9.99
CA ALA A 84 -16.72 -4.54 10.73
C ALA A 84 -16.42 -4.72 12.22
N ALA A 85 -17.45 -4.59 13.06
CA ALA A 85 -17.33 -4.92 14.48
C ALA A 85 -17.08 -6.43 14.64
N SER A 86 -16.17 -6.81 15.52
CA SER A 86 -15.84 -8.21 15.81
C SER A 86 -15.58 -8.40 17.30
N VAL A 87 -15.69 -9.65 17.74
CA VAL A 87 -15.27 -10.05 19.09
C VAL A 87 -13.99 -10.86 18.95
N GLU A 88 -12.92 -10.37 19.58
CA GLU A 88 -11.61 -11.03 19.61
C GLU A 88 -11.37 -11.65 20.99
N VAL A 89 -10.80 -12.85 21.01
CA VAL A 89 -10.25 -13.43 22.24
C VAL A 89 -8.83 -12.91 22.41
N ARG A 90 -8.54 -12.22 23.53
CA ARG A 90 -7.18 -11.77 23.86
C ARG A 90 -6.69 -12.42 25.14
N THR A 91 -5.40 -12.71 25.18
CA THR A 91 -4.73 -13.29 26.34
C THR A 91 -4.02 -12.18 27.12
N ARG A 92 -4.24 -12.13 28.43
CA ARG A 92 -3.49 -11.26 29.34
C ARG A 92 -2.09 -11.83 29.61
N LYS A 93 -1.23 -11.01 30.21
CA LYS A 93 0.12 -11.44 30.64
C LYS A 93 0.09 -12.58 31.66
N ASP A 94 -1.02 -12.76 32.38
CA ASP A 94 -1.24 -13.84 33.37
C ASP A 94 -1.79 -15.15 32.74
N GLY A 95 -1.93 -15.21 31.42
CA GLY A 95 -2.44 -16.38 30.70
C GLY A 95 -3.97 -16.48 30.63
N THR A 96 -4.72 -15.59 31.28
CA THR A 96 -6.19 -15.59 31.20
C THR A 96 -6.67 -14.98 29.88
N THR A 97 -7.67 -15.63 29.27
CA THR A 97 -8.32 -15.13 28.05
C THR A 97 -9.56 -14.30 28.39
N TYR A 98 -9.77 -13.19 27.68
CA TYR A 98 -10.97 -12.36 27.78
C TYR A 98 -11.45 -11.94 26.40
N LEU A 99 -12.76 -11.70 26.30
CA LEU A 99 -13.38 -11.19 25.08
C LEU A 99 -13.20 -9.68 25.01
N VAL A 100 -12.72 -9.20 23.86
CA VAL A 100 -12.64 -7.78 23.53
C VAL A 100 -13.55 -7.52 22.34
N THR A 101 -14.46 -6.57 22.50
CA THR A 101 -15.24 -6.08 21.36
C THR A 101 -14.40 -5.04 20.63
N VAL A 102 -14.08 -5.32 19.38
CA VAL A 102 -13.46 -4.37 18.46
C VAL A 102 -14.56 -3.68 17.68
N GLY A 103 -14.68 -2.37 17.84
CA GLY A 103 -15.68 -1.57 17.14
C GLY A 103 -15.44 -1.54 15.63
N ALA A 104 -16.54 -1.40 14.88
CA ALA A 104 -16.50 -1.11 13.45
C ALA A 104 -15.81 0.23 13.20
N MET A 105 -15.16 0.35 12.05
CA MET A 105 -14.45 1.55 11.63
C MET A 105 -14.54 1.70 10.12
N ASP A 106 -14.83 2.92 9.65
CA ASP A 106 -14.74 3.25 8.24
C ASP A 106 -13.27 3.36 7.79
N GLY A 107 -12.99 2.90 6.58
CA GLY A 107 -11.65 3.04 6.00
C GLY A 107 -11.28 4.51 5.78
N LEU A 108 -10.04 4.85 6.09
CA LEU A 108 -9.48 6.18 5.88
C LEU A 108 -9.01 6.39 4.44
N PHE A 109 -8.76 5.28 3.72
CA PHE A 109 -8.29 5.26 2.33
C PHE A 109 -7.05 6.14 2.14
N ILE A 110 -6.05 5.97 2.99
CA ILE A 110 -4.84 6.80 3.04
C ILE A 110 -4.12 6.74 1.70
N LEU A 111 -3.83 5.53 1.20
CA LEU A 111 -3.09 5.34 -0.05
C LEU A 111 -3.90 5.82 -1.25
N ALA A 112 -5.19 5.47 -1.32
CA ALA A 112 -6.03 5.90 -2.44
C ALA A 112 -6.18 7.43 -2.48
N ARG A 113 -6.33 8.10 -1.33
CA ARG A 113 -6.40 9.56 -1.27
C ARG A 113 -5.08 10.22 -1.61
N ALA A 114 -3.97 9.71 -1.10
CA ALA A 114 -2.63 10.25 -1.39
C ALA A 114 -2.30 10.19 -2.89
N ALA A 115 -2.74 9.11 -3.56
CA ALA A 115 -2.55 8.90 -5.00
C ALA A 115 -3.63 9.55 -5.88
N ASN A 116 -4.59 10.29 -5.30
CA ASN A 116 -5.76 10.84 -6.02
C ASN A 116 -6.56 9.78 -6.81
N LEU A 117 -6.60 8.55 -6.29
CA LEU A 117 -7.33 7.44 -6.87
C LEU A 117 -8.73 7.31 -6.24
N PRO A 118 -9.72 6.80 -7.00
CA PRO A 118 -11.02 6.52 -6.44
C PRO A 118 -10.92 5.48 -5.32
N LYS A 119 -11.70 5.67 -4.25
CA LYS A 119 -11.81 4.69 -3.17
C LYS A 119 -12.32 3.35 -3.71
N LYS A 120 -11.44 2.36 -3.84
CA LYS A 120 -11.85 0.98 -4.12
C LYS A 120 -12.22 0.30 -2.83
N ARG A 121 -13.43 -0.26 -2.75
CA ARG A 121 -13.81 -1.15 -1.65
C ARG A 121 -12.96 -2.43 -1.73
N LYS A 122 -12.70 -3.05 -0.58
CA LYS A 122 -12.01 -4.34 -0.50
C LYS A 122 -12.69 -5.32 -1.47
N GLY A 123 -11.99 -5.72 -2.52
CA GLY A 123 -12.48 -6.74 -3.44
C GLY A 123 -12.68 -8.05 -2.69
N LYS A 124 -13.61 -8.89 -3.15
CA LYS A 124 -13.66 -10.28 -2.67
C LYS A 124 -12.38 -10.96 -3.13
N VAL A 125 -11.52 -11.36 -2.20
CA VAL A 125 -10.38 -12.22 -2.52
C VAL A 125 -10.97 -13.61 -2.77
N HIS A 126 -10.93 -14.08 -4.02
CA HIS A 126 -11.15 -15.49 -4.30
C HIS A 126 -9.90 -16.23 -3.84
N LEU A 127 -10.08 -17.06 -2.82
CA LEU A 127 -9.09 -18.06 -2.42
C LEU A 127 -9.39 -19.27 -3.31
N ASP A 128 -8.69 -19.36 -4.43
CA ASP A 128 -8.58 -20.60 -5.20
C ASP A 128 -7.52 -21.51 -4.55
#